data_AF-A0A931MKP8-F1
#
_entry.id   AF-A0A931MKP8-F1
#
_cell.length_a   1.000
_cell.length_b   1.000
_cell.length_c   1.000
_cell.angle_alpha   90.00
_cell.angle_beta   90.00
_cell.angle_gamma   90.00
#
_symmetry.space_group_name_H-M   'P 1'
#
loop_
_entity.id
_entity.type
_entity.pdbx_description
1 polymer ?
#
loop_
_entity_poly.entity_id
_entity_poly.type
_entity_poly.pdbx_seq_one_letter_code
_entity_poly.pdbx_strand_id
1 'polypeptide(L)'
;MTNHEAKYLIRKGAYFYRPNSQGYTARTDDAGRYTLEEARSITHPNGPDGPRDGMSYLPAPEEPEPTDLAGRLIAMNRDFKSVALAAAANEAACLVGQSVRLLVENERFRVALQQCAKLVERNLYRQNEKVEDVVLIVQRALGARAMEGE
;
A
#
# COMPACT_ATOMS: atom_id res chain seq x y z
N MET A 1 2.65 -15.26 8.44
CA MET A 1 2.18 -16.58 8.90
C MET A 1 3.18 -17.59 8.38
N THR A 2 3.92 -18.23 9.28
CA THR A 2 4.96 -19.21 8.94
C THR A 2 4.33 -20.45 8.31
N ASN A 3 4.89 -20.90 7.19
CA ASN A 3 4.40 -21.99 6.32
C ASN A 3 4.35 -23.39 6.98
N HIS A 4 4.46 -23.47 8.32
CA HIS A 4 4.57 -24.72 9.08
C HIS A 4 3.23 -25.44 9.29
N GLU A 5 2.09 -24.78 9.01
CA GLU A 5 0.75 -25.38 9.13
C GLU A 5 0.15 -25.83 7.79
N ALA A 6 0.76 -25.44 6.67
CA ALA A 6 0.29 -25.78 5.33
C ALA A 6 0.66 -27.24 4.96
N LYS A 7 -0.12 -28.19 5.48
CA LYS A 7 0.15 -29.63 5.40
C LYS A 7 -0.81 -30.41 4.50
N TYR A 8 -1.70 -29.75 3.76
CA TYR A 8 -2.72 -30.41 2.94
C TYR A 8 -2.63 -30.02 1.47
N LEU A 9 -2.93 -30.97 0.59
CA LEU A 9 -3.14 -30.76 -0.84
C LEU A 9 -4.62 -30.94 -1.16
N ILE A 10 -5.16 -30.09 -2.04
CA ILE A 10 -6.53 -30.22 -2.54
C ILE A 10 -6.49 -30.99 -3.86
N ARG A 11 -7.37 -31.98 -4.02
CA ARG A 11 -7.43 -32.92 -5.15
C ARG A 11 -8.81 -32.92 -5.81
N LYS A 12 -8.83 -32.90 -7.14
CA LYS A 12 -10.01 -33.11 -7.97
C LYS A 12 -9.72 -34.19 -9.02
N GLY A 13 -10.33 -35.37 -8.88
CA GLY A 13 -10.05 -36.51 -9.75
C GLY A 13 -8.59 -36.97 -9.66
N ALA A 14 -7.81 -36.85 -10.74
CA ALA A 14 -6.38 -37.20 -10.80
C ALA A 14 -5.43 -35.98 -10.65
N TYR A 15 -5.98 -34.79 -10.39
CA TYR A 15 -5.21 -33.55 -10.36
C TYR A 15 -5.26 -32.86 -8.99
N PHE A 16 -4.25 -32.04 -8.72
CA PHE A 16 -4.10 -31.24 -7.50
C PHE A 16 -4.26 -29.75 -7.80
N TYR A 17 -4.79 -29.01 -6.84
CA TYR A 17 -5.01 -27.56 -6.96
C TYR A 17 -3.69 -26.79 -6.81
N ARG A 18 -3.42 -25.82 -7.69
CA ARG A 18 -2.25 -24.92 -7.61
C ARG A 18 -2.56 -23.72 -6.70
N PRO A 19 -1.54 -23.13 -6.03
CA PRO A 19 -1.74 -21.95 -5.19
C PRO A 19 -2.19 -20.75 -6.03
N ASN A 20 -2.87 -19.79 -5.40
CA ASN A 20 -3.34 -18.55 -6.02
C ASN A 20 -4.26 -18.74 -7.24
N SER A 21 -5.11 -19.78 -7.23
CA SER A 21 -6.09 -20.04 -8.29
C SER A 21 -5.50 -20.30 -9.68
N GLN A 22 -4.27 -20.81 -9.77
CA GLN A 22 -3.58 -21.08 -11.04
C GLN A 22 -3.99 -22.40 -11.72
N GLY A 23 -5.18 -22.94 -11.43
CA GLY A 23 -5.69 -24.17 -12.03
C GLY A 23 -5.20 -25.45 -11.34
N TYR A 24 -5.08 -26.54 -12.11
CA TYR A 24 -4.75 -27.88 -11.59
C TYR A 24 -3.43 -28.41 -12.16
N THR A 25 -2.77 -29.31 -11.43
CA THR A 25 -1.54 -29.99 -11.83
C THR A 25 -1.62 -31.49 -11.57
N ALA A 26 -0.94 -32.31 -12.38
CA ALA A 26 -0.82 -33.75 -12.13
C ALA A 26 0.32 -34.07 -11.13
N ARG A 27 1.19 -33.10 -10.83
CA ARG A 27 2.36 -33.27 -9.95
C ARG A 27 2.08 -32.71 -8.57
N THR A 28 2.33 -33.49 -7.52
CA THR A 28 2.20 -33.05 -6.12
C THR A 28 3.16 -31.92 -5.75
N ASP A 29 4.35 -31.89 -6.36
CA ASP A 29 5.39 -30.89 -6.06
C ASP A 29 5.02 -29.48 -6.54
N ASP A 30 4.18 -29.41 -7.58
CA ASP A 30 3.66 -28.17 -8.15
C ASP A 30 2.35 -27.72 -7.48
N ALA A 31 1.80 -28.54 -6.59
CA ALA A 31 0.52 -28.29 -5.96
C ALA A 31 0.65 -27.25 -4.84
N GLY A 32 -0.45 -26.54 -4.57
CA GLY A 32 -0.52 -25.64 -3.43
C GLY A 32 -0.57 -26.42 -2.13
N ARG A 33 0.16 -25.95 -1.12
CA ARG A 33 0.03 -26.44 0.25
C ARG A 33 -0.92 -25.52 1.00
N TYR A 34 -1.92 -26.11 1.65
CA TYR A 34 -2.98 -25.43 2.37
C TYR A 34 -2.99 -25.86 3.82
N THR A 35 -3.38 -24.95 4.71
CA THR A 35 -3.76 -25.30 6.07
C THR A 35 -5.02 -26.16 6.06
N LEU A 36 -5.31 -26.84 7.18
CA LEU A 36 -6.54 -27.62 7.30
C LEU A 36 -7.80 -26.76 7.11
N GLU A 37 -7.77 -25.53 7.64
CA GLU A 37 -8.89 -24.59 7.56
C GLU A 37 -9.12 -24.12 6.12
N GLU A 38 -8.06 -23.73 5.40
CA GLU A 38 -8.14 -23.35 3.99
C GLU A 38 -8.60 -24.53 3.12
N ALA A 39 -8.04 -25.72 3.33
CA ALA A 39 -8.44 -26.91 2.60
C ALA A 39 -9.93 -27.21 2.81
N ARG A 40 -10.43 -27.09 4.04
CA ARG A 40 -11.86 -27.22 4.35
C ARG A 40 -12.67 -26.13 3.66
N SER A 41 -12.28 -24.87 3.79
CA SER A 41 -13.00 -23.73 3.20
C SER A 41 -13.11 -23.83 1.68
N ILE A 42 -12.08 -24.34 1.00
CA ILE A 42 -12.05 -24.46 -0.47
C ILE A 42 -12.83 -25.70 -0.94
N THR A 43 -12.90 -26.76 -0.13
CA THR A 43 -13.57 -28.03 -0.49
C THR A 43 -15.01 -28.16 0.04
N HIS A 44 -15.48 -27.20 0.86
CA HIS A 44 -16.84 -27.15 1.43
C HIS A 44 -17.68 -26.03 0.78
N PRO A 45 -19.04 -26.16 0.68
CA PRO A 45 -19.94 -26.81 1.62
C PRO A 45 -20.45 -28.16 1.12
N ASN A 46 -19.80 -29.26 1.53
CA ASN A 46 -20.34 -30.59 1.33
C ASN A 46 -20.80 -31.13 2.68
N GLY A 47 -22.11 -30.99 2.95
CA GLY A 47 -22.80 -31.53 4.13
C GLY A 47 -22.97 -33.06 4.09
N PRO A 48 -23.84 -33.65 4.94
CA PRO A 48 -23.89 -35.10 5.23
C PRO A 48 -24.19 -36.04 4.04
N ASP A 49 -24.55 -35.53 2.86
CA ASP A 49 -24.84 -36.31 1.64
C ASP A 49 -23.76 -36.24 0.54
N GLY A 50 -22.52 -35.85 0.85
CA GLY A 50 -21.33 -36.05 -0.01
C GLY A 50 -21.11 -35.02 -1.15
N PRO A 51 -19.92 -35.01 -1.81
CA PRO A 51 -19.49 -33.88 -2.65
C PRO A 51 -20.14 -33.81 -4.04
N ARG A 52 -20.75 -32.67 -4.37
CA ARG A 52 -21.32 -32.39 -5.72
C ARG A 52 -20.28 -32.06 -6.80
N ASP A 53 -19.00 -31.86 -6.46
CA ASP A 53 -17.97 -31.34 -7.38
C ASP A 53 -16.68 -32.19 -7.48
N GLY A 54 -16.60 -33.30 -6.75
CA GLY A 54 -15.47 -34.24 -6.81
C GLY A 54 -14.16 -33.70 -6.24
N MET A 55 -14.21 -32.65 -5.41
CA MET A 55 -13.04 -32.12 -4.71
C MET A 55 -12.87 -32.77 -3.33
N SER A 56 -11.62 -33.03 -2.96
CA SER A 56 -11.21 -33.63 -1.68
C SER A 56 -9.88 -33.00 -1.24
N TYR A 57 -9.44 -33.25 -0.02
CA TYR A 57 -8.09 -32.88 0.43
C TYR A 57 -7.39 -34.09 1.06
N LEU A 58 -6.07 -34.13 0.94
CA LEU A 58 -5.21 -35.17 1.53
C LEU A 58 -3.99 -34.53 2.20
N PRO A 59 -3.41 -35.18 3.23
CA PRO A 59 -2.12 -34.78 3.77
C PRO A 59 -1.07 -34.73 2.66
N ALA A 60 -0.35 -33.62 2.57
CA ALA A 60 0.78 -33.52 1.67
C ALA A 60 1.85 -34.52 2.11
N PRO A 61 2.57 -35.18 1.17
CA PRO A 61 3.71 -35.99 1.53
C PRO A 61 4.67 -35.13 2.36
N GLU A 62 5.09 -35.66 3.52
CA GLU A 62 6.15 -35.06 4.30
C GLU A 62 7.37 -34.97 3.39
N GLU A 63 7.93 -33.78 3.24
CA GLU A 63 9.21 -33.66 2.56
C GLU A 63 10.19 -34.52 3.35
N PRO A 64 10.96 -35.38 2.67
CA PRO A 64 11.94 -36.19 3.37
C PRO A 64 12.85 -35.22 4.13
N GLU A 65 12.87 -35.36 5.46
CA GLU A 65 13.79 -34.60 6.31
C GLU A 65 15.18 -34.74 5.69
N PRO A 66 15.85 -33.62 5.37
CA PRO A 66 17.12 -33.69 4.67
C PRO A 66 18.12 -34.44 5.53
N THR A 67 18.36 -35.69 5.16
CA THR A 67 19.23 -36.61 5.89
C THR A 67 20.69 -36.26 5.70
N ASP A 68 21.02 -35.50 4.64
CA ASP A 68 22.35 -34.99 4.37
C ASP A 68 22.55 -33.55 4.90
N LEU A 69 23.82 -33.19 5.12
CA LEU A 69 24.20 -31.86 5.58
C LEU A 69 23.82 -30.77 4.56
N ALA A 70 23.86 -31.09 3.27
CA ALA A 70 23.55 -30.16 2.19
C ALA A 70 22.08 -29.74 2.21
N GLY A 71 21.15 -30.69 2.34
CA GLY A 71 19.72 -30.39 2.42
C GLY A 71 19.36 -29.56 3.66
N ARG A 72 19.98 -29.83 4.82
CA ARG A 72 19.78 -29.04 6.04
C ARG A 72 20.24 -27.59 5.89
N LEU A 73 21.40 -27.37 5.28
CA LEU A 73 21.92 -26.03 5.01
C LEU A 73 21.05 -25.27 4.00
N ILE A 74 20.51 -25.96 2.99
CA ILE A 74 19.59 -25.37 2.01
C ILE A 74 18.28 -24.95 2.69
N ALA A 75 17.71 -25.81 3.54
CA ALA A 75 16.50 -25.51 4.31
C ALA A 75 16.71 -24.30 5.24
N MET A 76 17.78 -24.30 6.05
CA MET A 76 18.13 -23.17 6.92
C MET A 76 18.31 -21.88 6.13
N ASN A 77 19.03 -21.91 5.00
CA ASN A 77 19.22 -20.72 4.16
C ASN A 77 17.91 -20.19 3.59
N ARG A 78 16.96 -21.05 3.24
CA ARG A 78 15.62 -20.64 2.78
C ARG A 78 14.86 -19.94 3.91
N ASP A 79 14.90 -20.50 5.11
CA ASP A 79 14.22 -19.94 6.27
C ASP A 79 14.82 -18.58 6.67
N PHE A 80 16.15 -18.47 6.75
CA PHE A 80 16.83 -17.20 7.02
C PHE A 80 16.49 -16.14 5.97
N LYS A 81 16.51 -16.49 4.68
CA LYS A 81 16.10 -15.58 3.60
C LYS A 81 14.65 -15.15 3.74
N SER A 82 13.74 -16.06 4.09
CA SER A 82 12.31 -15.74 4.25
C SER A 82 12.07 -14.75 5.39
N VAL A 83 12.76 -14.93 6.52
CA VAL A 83 12.66 -14.03 7.68
C VAL A 83 13.25 -12.66 7.36
N ALA A 84 14.43 -12.62 6.74
CA ALA A 84 15.08 -11.37 6.34
C ALA A 84 14.24 -10.60 5.32
N LEU A 85 13.66 -11.30 4.33
CA LEU A 85 12.80 -10.70 3.31
C LEU A 85 11.51 -10.15 3.94
N ALA A 86 10.89 -10.89 4.88
CA ALA A 86 9.71 -10.43 5.58
C ALA A 86 9.99 -9.20 6.46
N ALA A 87 11.13 -9.16 7.14
CA ALA A 87 11.55 -8.00 7.93
C ALA A 87 11.76 -6.76 7.04
N ALA A 88 12.49 -6.92 5.93
CA ALA A 88 12.72 -5.85 4.96
C ALA A 88 11.41 -5.34 4.33
N ALA A 89 10.47 -6.24 4.01
CA ALA A 89 9.17 -5.88 3.47
C ALA A 89 8.33 -5.06 4.46
N ASN A 90 8.35 -5.44 5.74
CA ASN A 90 7.66 -4.70 6.80
C ASN A 90 8.26 -3.30 7.03
N GLU A 91 9.59 -3.20 7.01
CA GLU A 91 10.29 -1.91 7.11
C GLU A 91 9.95 -1.01 5.92
N ALA A 92 9.99 -1.55 4.69
CA ALA A 92 9.60 -0.81 3.49
C ALA A 92 8.14 -0.33 3.56
N ALA A 93 7.21 -1.17 4.02
CA ALA A 93 5.81 -0.78 4.20
C ALA A 93 5.66 0.36 5.23
N CYS A 94 6.43 0.32 6.32
CA CYS A 94 6.45 1.38 7.32
C CYS A 94 6.94 2.72 6.72
N LEU A 95 8.06 2.68 6.00
CA LEU A 95 8.65 3.87 5.35
C LEU A 95 7.74 4.46 4.27
N VAL A 96 7.07 3.62 3.48
CA VAL A 96 6.06 4.07 2.51
C VAL A 96 4.91 4.77 3.24
N GLY A 97 4.41 4.20 4.33
CA GLY A 97 3.35 4.82 5.15
C GLY A 97 3.76 6.16 5.78
N GLN A 98 5.04 6.34 6.12
CA GLN A 98 5.56 7.65 6.56
C GLN A 98 5.66 8.64 5.40
N SER A 99 6.18 8.21 4.25
CA SER A 99 6.31 9.05 3.04
C SER A 99 4.96 9.60 2.58
N VAL A 100 3.90 8.77 2.58
CA VAL A 100 2.54 9.21 2.21
C VAL A 100 2.03 10.30 3.15
N ARG A 101 2.27 10.17 4.47
CA ARG A 101 1.88 11.20 5.44
C ARG A 101 2.58 12.53 5.19
N LEU A 102 3.89 12.50 4.93
CA LEU A 102 4.66 13.69 4.60
C LEU A 102 4.21 14.35 3.30
N LEU A 103 3.83 13.57 2.28
CA LEU A 103 3.27 14.11 1.04
C LEU A 103 1.94 14.84 1.27
N VAL A 104 1.07 14.29 2.12
CA VAL A 104 -0.19 14.95 2.50
C VAL A 104 0.06 16.26 3.24
N GLU A 105 1.03 16.29 4.17
CA GLU A 105 1.40 17.52 4.88
C GLU A 105 2.03 18.57 3.95
N ASN A 106 2.92 18.16 3.05
CA ASN A 106 3.49 19.05 2.04
C ASN A 106 2.41 19.70 1.17
N GLU A 107 1.40 18.94 0.77
CA GLU A 107 0.29 19.49 -0.01
C GLU A 107 -0.54 20.49 0.79
N ARG A 108 -0.76 20.23 2.09
CA ARG A 108 -1.40 21.20 2.99
C ARG A 108 -0.59 22.49 3.10
N PHE A 109 0.73 22.39 3.27
CA PHE A 109 1.60 23.56 3.31
C PHE A 109 1.58 24.34 1.99
N ARG A 110 1.61 23.64 0.85
CA ARG A 110 1.50 24.26 -0.47
C ARG A 110 0.22 25.08 -0.61
N VAL A 111 -0.92 24.52 -0.21
CA VAL A 111 -2.21 25.23 -0.24
C VAL A 111 -2.22 26.43 0.71
N ALA A 112 -1.70 26.27 1.93
CA ALA A 112 -1.62 27.38 2.90
C ALA A 112 -0.76 28.54 2.35
N LEU A 113 0.39 28.24 1.75
CA LEU A 113 1.26 29.24 1.12
C LEU A 113 0.55 29.97 -0.03
N GLN A 114 -0.22 29.27 -0.85
CA GLN A 114 -1.02 29.90 -1.92
C GLN A 114 -2.09 30.83 -1.35
N GLN A 115 -2.70 30.49 -0.22
CA GLN A 115 -3.66 31.38 0.45
C GLN A 115 -2.98 32.62 1.03
N CYS A 116 -1.81 32.45 1.67
CA CYS A 116 -1.00 33.57 2.15
C CYS A 116 -0.61 34.52 1.01
N ALA A 117 -0.15 33.99 -0.12
CA ALA A 117 0.20 34.79 -1.30
C ALA A 117 -0.99 35.65 -1.77
N LYS A 118 -2.18 35.05 -1.91
CA LYS A 118 -3.41 35.78 -2.28
C LYS A 118 -3.79 36.88 -1.29
N LEU A 119 -3.57 36.65 0.00
CA LEU A 119 -3.83 37.67 1.03
C LEU A 119 -2.86 38.84 0.92
N VAL A 120 -1.57 38.55 0.70
CA VAL A 120 -0.54 39.58 0.49
C VAL A 120 -0.87 40.41 -0.74
N GLU A 121 -1.17 39.77 -1.87
CA GLU A 121 -1.57 40.48 -3.10
C GLU A 121 -2.76 41.41 -2.86
N ARG A 122 -3.83 40.92 -2.23
CA ARG A 122 -5.01 41.74 -1.91
C ARG A 122 -4.67 42.95 -1.04
N ASN A 123 -3.80 42.78 -0.05
CA ASN A 123 -3.39 43.87 0.82
C ASN A 123 -2.53 44.89 0.07
N LEU A 124 -1.63 44.44 -0.80
CA LEU A 124 -0.82 45.33 -1.65
C LEU A 124 -1.71 46.16 -2.59
N TYR A 125 -2.70 45.54 -3.25
CA TYR A 125 -3.65 46.27 -4.09
C TYR A 125 -4.41 47.35 -3.31
N ARG A 126 -4.93 47.01 -2.11
CA ARG A 126 -5.62 47.99 -1.25
C ARG A 126 -4.70 49.11 -0.76
N GLN A 127 -3.44 48.81 -0.48
CA GLN A 127 -2.47 49.83 -0.09
C GLN A 127 -2.16 50.75 -1.27
N ASN A 128 -2.02 50.20 -2.47
CA ASN A 128 -1.78 51.00 -3.67
C ASN A 128 -2.94 51.96 -3.97
N GLU A 129 -4.19 51.49 -3.89
CA GLU A 129 -5.38 52.34 -4.07
C GLU A 129 -5.39 53.53 -3.08
N LYS A 130 -5.08 53.28 -1.79
CA LYS A 130 -4.97 54.34 -0.79
C LYS A 130 -3.85 55.33 -1.10
N VAL A 131 -2.73 54.87 -1.65
CA VAL A 131 -1.62 55.75 -2.04
C VAL A 131 -2.05 56.63 -3.21
N GLU A 132 -2.73 56.07 -4.22
CA GLU A 132 -3.27 56.82 -5.36
C GLU A 132 -4.28 57.89 -4.91
N ASP A 133 -5.19 57.57 -3.98
CA ASP A 133 -6.12 58.53 -3.39
C ASP A 133 -5.38 59.70 -2.71
N VAL A 134 -4.36 59.41 -1.91
CA VAL A 134 -3.54 60.42 -1.24
C VAL A 134 -2.82 61.31 -2.26
N VAL A 135 -2.25 60.71 -3.31
CA VAL A 135 -1.59 61.46 -4.40
C VAL A 135 -2.59 62.42 -5.06
N LEU A 136 -3.80 61.97 -5.36
CA LEU A 136 -4.85 62.78 -5.99
C LEU A 136 -5.27 63.95 -5.08
N ILE A 137 -5.42 63.72 -3.77
CA ILE A 137 -5.75 64.75 -2.79
C ILE A 137 -4.64 65.82 -2.73
N VAL A 138 -3.37 65.39 -2.68
CA VAL A 138 -2.22 66.30 -2.64
C VAL A 138 -2.14 67.14 -3.91
N GLN A 139 -2.33 66.54 -5.09
CA GLN A 139 -2.33 67.26 -6.37
C GLN A 139 -3.44 68.33 -6.42
N ARG A 140 -4.65 68.01 -5.96
CA ARG A 140 -5.76 68.98 -5.88
C ARG A 140 -5.45 70.13 -4.92
N ALA A 141 -4.87 69.84 -3.75
CA ALA A 141 -4.50 70.85 -2.77
C ALA A 141 -3.41 71.80 -3.29
N LEU A 142 -2.42 71.26 -4.01
CA LEU A 142 -1.36 72.06 -4.64
C LEU A 142 -1.92 72.94 -5.78
N GLY A 143 -2.81 72.39 -6.61
CA GLY A 143 -3.47 73.16 -7.68
C GLY A 143 -4.34 74.29 -7.15
N ALA A 144 -5.09 74.07 -6.07
CA ALA A 144 -5.92 75.10 -5.43
C ALA A 144 -5.06 76.25 -4.86
N ARG A 145 -3.93 75.94 -4.21
CA ARG A 145 -3.00 76.96 -3.69
C ARG A 145 -2.34 77.80 -4.79
N ALA A 146 -2.11 77.23 -5.97
CA ALA A 146 -1.58 77.98 -7.10
C ALA A 146 -2.57 79.02 -7.63
N MET A 147 -3.88 78.78 -7.47
CA MET A 147 -4.96 79.70 -7.91
C MET A 147 -5.31 80.77 -6.88
N GLU A 148 -5.00 80.57 -5.60
CA GLU A 148 -5.22 81.55 -4.51
C GLU A 148 -4.04 82.54 -4.35
N GLY A 149 -2.91 82.30 -5.04
CA GLY A 149 -1.70 83.11 -4.99
C GLY A 149 -1.49 84.10 -6.14
N GLU A 150 -2.46 84.23 -7.06
CA GLU A 150 -2.58 85.29 -8.07
C GLU A 150 -3.61 86.34 -7.64
#